data_AF-A0AAU7VRB4-F1
#
_entry.id   AF-A0AAU7VRB4-F1
#
_cell.length_a   1.000
_cell.length_b   1.000
_cell.length_c   1.000
_cell.angle_alpha   90.00
_cell.angle_beta   90.00
_cell.angle_gamma   90.00
#
_symmetry.space_group_name_H-M   'P 1'
#
loop_
_entity.id
_entity.type
_entity.pdbx_description
1 polymer ?
#
loop_
_entity_poly.entity_id
_entity_poly.type
_entity_poly.pdbx_seq_one_letter_code
_entity_poly.pdbx_strand_id
1 'polypeptide(L)'
;MRIKTPSTKVGYLLIVVVGITLTVIPLAAISYELGFAWAVIALVAAVVVAARTFRGMGESDAPRPWWKMTSTRGSGILLSVLFFVQGTTASIGAFASPSPPLAVTGGAVALIIAVFYLSSAIRVPHHVARPVRGEL
;
A
#
# COMPACT_ATOMS: atom_id res chain seq x y z
N MET A 1 7.57 -2.18 17.32
CA MET A 1 6.89 -3.46 16.99
C MET A 1 7.10 -3.79 15.51
N ARG A 2 7.33 -5.07 15.17
CA ARG A 2 7.55 -5.56 13.79
C ARG A 2 6.67 -6.77 13.52
N ILE A 3 6.06 -6.83 12.33
CA ILE A 3 5.11 -7.88 11.95
C ILE A 3 5.73 -8.75 10.87
N LYS A 4 6.02 -10.01 11.22
CA LYS A 4 6.64 -11.00 10.31
C LYS A 4 5.65 -12.06 9.83
N THR A 5 4.75 -12.47 10.73
CA THR A 5 3.71 -13.49 10.51
C THR A 5 2.72 -13.08 9.41
N PRO A 6 2.44 -13.95 8.41
CA PRO A 6 1.47 -13.66 7.35
C PRO A 6 0.06 -13.37 7.88
N SER A 7 -0.40 -14.15 8.86
CA SER A 7 -1.73 -13.99 9.47
C SER A 7 -1.94 -12.61 10.08
N THR A 8 -0.93 -12.07 10.77
CA THR A 8 -1.00 -10.73 11.37
C THR A 8 -0.99 -9.63 10.31
N LYS A 9 -0.27 -9.81 9.19
CA LYS A 9 -0.33 -8.86 8.06
C LYS A 9 -1.72 -8.84 7.44
N VAL A 10 -2.32 -10.01 7.25
CA VAL A 10 -3.71 -10.13 6.76
C VAL A 10 -4.69 -9.49 7.75
N GLY A 11 -4.55 -9.77 9.05
CA GLY A 11 -5.38 -9.16 10.09
C GLY A 11 -5.27 -7.63 10.10
N TYR A 12 -4.07 -7.08 9.94
CA TYR A 12 -3.88 -5.64 9.78
C TYR A 12 -4.61 -5.09 8.56
N LEU A 13 -4.49 -5.74 7.40
CA LEU A 13 -5.19 -5.32 6.18
C LEU A 13 -6.71 -5.33 6.38
N LEU A 14 -7.27 -6.36 7.00
CA LEU A 14 -8.69 -6.45 7.30
C LEU A 14 -9.15 -5.33 8.23
N ILE A 15 -8.40 -5.06 9.31
CA ILE A 15 -8.70 -3.97 10.25
C ILE A 15 -8.65 -2.62 9.54
N VAL A 16 -7.66 -2.38 8.68
CA VAL A 16 -7.56 -1.15 7.90
C VAL A 16 -8.76 -0.99 6.97
N VAL A 17 -9.10 -2.02 6.19
CA VAL A 17 -10.22 -1.94 5.23
C VAL A 17 -11.54 -1.71 5.95
N VAL A 18 -11.82 -2.48 7.00
CA VAL A 18 -13.05 -2.36 7.79
C VAL A 18 -13.08 -1.00 8.51
N GLY A 19 -11.99 -0.61 9.17
CA GLY A 19 -11.89 0.64 9.91
C GLY A 19 -12.05 1.88 9.02
N ILE A 20 -11.41 1.90 7.85
CA ILE A 20 -11.62 2.97 6.86
C ILE A 20 -13.07 2.98 6.40
N THR A 21 -13.64 1.84 6.04
CA THR A 21 -15.03 1.78 5.55
C THR A 21 -16.03 2.28 6.59
N LEU A 22 -15.92 1.82 7.84
CA LEU A 22 -16.80 2.19 8.94
C LEU A 22 -16.72 3.67 9.32
N THR A 23 -15.61 4.34 9.00
CA THR A 23 -15.42 5.77 9.28
C THR A 23 -15.73 6.65 8.07
N VAL A 24 -15.39 6.21 6.86
CA VAL A 24 -15.64 6.96 5.62
C VAL A 24 -17.14 7.11 5.34
N ILE A 25 -17.94 6.05 5.52
CA ILE A 25 -19.39 6.09 5.24
C ILE A 25 -20.10 7.19 6.07
N PRO A 26 -20.00 7.23 7.41
CA PRO A 26 -20.69 8.27 8.19
C PRO A 26 -20.13 9.66 7.92
N LEU A 27 -18.82 9.80 7.70
CA LEU A 27 -18.22 11.11 7.37
C LEU A 27 -18.70 11.61 5.99
N ALA A 28 -18.79 10.73 4.99
CA ALA A 28 -19.32 11.05 3.67
C ALA A 28 -20.81 11.40 3.69
N ALA A 29 -21.58 10.85 4.63
CA ALA A 29 -22.98 11.21 4.84
C ALA A 29 -23.15 12.64 5.41
N ILE A 30 -22.15 13.15 6.13
CA ILE A 30 -22.11 14.54 6.62
C ILE A 30 -21.58 15.47 5.52
N SER A 31 -20.45 15.11 4.92
CA SER A 31 -19.84 15.80 3.79
C SER A 31 -19.02 14.82 2.97
N TYR A 32 -19.36 14.70 1.68
CA TYR A 32 -18.62 13.85 0.74
C TYR A 32 -17.12 14.14 0.77
N GLU A 33 -16.75 15.42 0.81
CA GLU A 33 -15.38 15.90 0.79
C GLU A 33 -14.62 15.46 2.04
N LEU A 34 -15.28 15.53 3.20
CA LEU A 34 -14.70 15.12 4.48
C LEU A 34 -14.46 13.61 4.52
N GLY A 35 -15.47 12.82 4.10
CA GLY A 35 -15.33 11.37 4.00
C GLY A 35 -14.22 10.96 3.03
N PHE A 36 -14.14 11.62 1.87
CA PHE A 36 -13.11 11.35 0.86
C PHE A 36 -11.71 11.75 1.34
N ALA A 37 -11.54 12.96 1.89
CA ALA A 37 -10.26 13.42 2.42
C ALA A 37 -9.75 12.49 3.54
N TRP A 38 -10.65 12.07 4.44
CA TRP A 38 -10.33 11.08 5.46
C TRP A 38 -9.88 9.74 4.87
N ALA A 39 -10.58 9.23 3.85
CA ALA A 39 -10.21 7.97 3.20
C ALA A 39 -8.78 8.01 2.64
N VAL A 40 -8.42 9.11 1.98
CA VAL A 40 -7.07 9.30 1.41
C VAL A 40 -6.01 9.36 2.51
N ILE A 41 -6.24 10.16 3.55
CA ILE A 41 -5.31 10.30 4.68
C ILE A 41 -5.11 8.95 5.40
N ALA A 42 -6.21 8.25 5.68
CA ALA A 42 -6.18 6.96 6.37
C ALA A 42 -5.46 5.89 5.53
N LEU A 43 -5.67 5.87 4.21
CA LEU A 43 -4.96 4.98 3.30
C LEU A 43 -3.44 5.24 3.31
N VAL A 44 -3.02 6.50 3.20
CA VAL A 44 -1.60 6.88 3.25
C VAL A 44 -0.99 6.48 4.58
N ALA A 45 -1.65 6.78 5.69
CA ALA A 45 -1.20 6.40 7.03
C ALA A 45 -1.06 4.87 7.15
N ALA A 46 -2.04 4.12 6.65
CA ALA A 46 -2.01 2.67 6.67
C ALA A 46 -0.85 2.08 5.83
N VAL A 47 -0.58 2.66 4.65
CA VAL A 47 0.54 2.27 3.81
C VAL A 47 1.87 2.56 4.50
N VAL A 48 2.02 3.73 5.12
CA VAL A 48 3.23 4.09 5.87
C VAL A 48 3.45 3.14 7.04
N VAL A 49 2.42 2.86 7.83
CA VAL A 49 2.50 1.91 8.94
C VAL A 49 2.89 0.51 8.44
N ALA A 50 2.26 0.02 7.37
CA ALA A 50 2.59 -1.27 6.78
C ALA A 50 4.06 -1.31 6.30
N ALA A 51 4.50 -0.32 5.52
CA ALA A 51 5.86 -0.24 4.99
C ALA A 51 6.94 -0.20 6.07
N ARG A 52 6.64 0.43 7.23
CA ARG A 52 7.58 0.58 8.34
C ARG A 52 7.55 -0.59 9.32
N THR A 53 6.42 -1.26 9.50
CA THR A 53 6.26 -2.34 10.48
C THR A 53 6.38 -3.75 9.89
N PHE A 54 5.98 -3.96 8.64
CA PHE A 54 6.01 -5.29 8.03
C PHE A 54 7.45 -5.68 7.67
N ARG A 55 7.80 -6.95 7.95
CA ARG A 55 9.11 -7.53 7.69
C ARG A 55 8.98 -8.87 6.96
N GLY A 56 9.92 -9.17 6.07
CA GLY A 56 10.03 -10.47 5.43
C GLY A 56 10.57 -11.53 6.38
N MET A 57 10.40 -12.80 6.01
CA MET A 57 11.06 -13.91 6.72
C MET A 57 12.57 -13.75 6.60
N GLY A 58 13.29 -13.83 7.72
CA GLY A 58 14.75 -13.64 7.75
C GLY A 58 15.24 -12.20 7.59
N GLU A 59 14.35 -11.21 7.50
CA GLU A 59 14.76 -9.82 7.42
C GLU A 59 15.07 -9.22 8.80
N SER A 60 16.17 -8.46 8.87
CA SER A 60 16.59 -7.74 10.08
C SER A 60 15.54 -6.73 10.55
N ASP A 61 15.47 -6.54 11.88
CA ASP A 61 14.60 -5.56 12.52
C ASP A 61 15.17 -4.13 12.53
N ALA A 62 16.39 -3.97 12.02
CA ALA A 62 17.04 -2.68 11.82
C ALA A 62 16.18 -1.69 11.02
N PRO A 63 16.43 -0.38 11.17
CA PRO A 63 15.76 0.64 10.36
C PRO A 63 15.92 0.34 8.87
N ARG A 64 14.80 0.28 8.14
CA ARG A 64 14.84 0.12 6.68
C ARG A 64 15.16 1.47 6.04
N PRO A 65 15.91 1.49 4.93
CA PRO A 65 15.98 2.67 4.08
C PRO A 65 14.59 3.17 3.73
N TRP A 66 14.42 4.49 3.70
CA TRP A 66 13.10 5.11 3.54
C TRP A 66 12.40 4.70 2.23
N TRP A 67 13.17 4.39 1.18
CA TRP A 67 12.69 3.94 -0.13
C TRP A 67 12.20 2.47 -0.15
N LYS A 68 12.57 1.63 0.82
CA LYS A 68 12.26 0.20 0.82
C LYS A 68 10.88 -0.07 1.43
N MET A 69 9.86 -0.16 0.59
CA MET A 69 8.46 -0.40 0.98
C MET A 69 8.18 -1.88 1.29
N THR A 70 8.79 -2.81 0.53
CA THR A 70 8.57 -4.26 0.69
C THR A 70 9.86 -5.03 0.90
N SER A 71 9.75 -6.25 1.42
CA SER A 71 10.88 -7.16 1.59
C SER A 71 11.22 -7.92 0.31
N THR A 72 10.24 -8.15 -0.56
CA THR A 72 10.37 -8.92 -1.79
C THR A 72 10.02 -8.08 -3.01
N ARG A 73 10.66 -8.38 -4.15
CA ARG A 73 10.34 -7.77 -5.44
C ARG A 73 8.92 -8.06 -5.87
N GLY A 74 8.46 -9.31 -5.72
CA GLY A 74 7.10 -9.74 -6.10
C GLY A 74 6.00 -8.94 -5.41
N SER A 75 6.07 -8.76 -4.08
CA SER A 75 5.09 -7.95 -3.36
C SER A 75 5.13 -6.48 -3.75
N GLY A 76 6.31 -5.94 -4.08
CA GLY A 76 6.44 -4.56 -4.58
C GLY A 76 5.76 -4.38 -5.93
N ILE A 77 5.93 -5.31 -6.87
CA ILE A 77 5.25 -5.29 -8.17
C ILE A 77 3.74 -5.41 -7.99
N LEU A 78 3.27 -6.38 -7.20
CA LEU A 78 1.84 -6.60 -6.97
C LEU A 78 1.16 -5.35 -6.40
N LEU A 79 1.74 -4.74 -5.36
CA LEU A 79 1.19 -3.54 -4.74
C LEU A 79 1.28 -2.33 -5.68
N SER A 80 2.36 -2.21 -6.45
CA SER A 80 2.46 -1.18 -7.49
C SER A 80 1.32 -1.29 -8.50
N VAL A 81 1.02 -2.49 -8.99
CA VAL A 81 -0.07 -2.70 -9.96
C VAL A 81 -1.42 -2.38 -9.32
N LEU A 82 -1.67 -2.85 -8.09
CA LEU A 82 -2.91 -2.57 -7.36
C LEU A 82 -3.16 -1.07 -7.23
N PHE A 83 -2.17 -0.32 -6.73
CA PHE A 83 -2.31 1.12 -6.55
C PHE A 83 -2.35 1.88 -7.87
N PHE A 84 -1.67 1.38 -8.92
CA PHE A 84 -1.75 1.96 -10.26
C PHE A 84 -3.16 1.84 -10.84
N VAL A 85 -3.78 0.66 -10.75
CA VAL A 85 -5.17 0.45 -11.18
C VAL A 85 -6.10 1.32 -10.37
N GLN A 86 -5.96 1.34 -9.04
CA GLN A 86 -6.80 2.17 -8.16
C GLN A 86 -6.69 3.66 -8.49
N GLY A 87 -5.47 4.17 -8.69
CA GLY A 87 -5.25 5.57 -9.03
C GLY A 87 -5.77 5.96 -10.42
N THR A 88 -5.63 5.06 -11.39
CA THR A 88 -6.17 5.25 -12.74
C THR A 88 -7.70 5.27 -12.72
N THR A 89 -8.32 4.29 -12.06
CA THR A 89 -9.78 4.22 -11.92
C THR A 89 -10.34 5.44 -11.18
N ALA A 90 -9.69 5.90 -10.11
CA ALA A 90 -10.11 7.11 -9.40
C ALA A 90 -10.00 8.37 -10.28
N SER A 91 -8.94 8.48 -11.09
CA SER A 91 -8.72 9.61 -11.98
C SER A 91 -9.74 9.65 -13.12
N ILE A 92 -10.08 8.49 -13.71
CA ILE A 92 -11.15 8.38 -14.72
C ILE A 92 -12.52 8.62 -14.07
N GLY A 93 -12.75 8.07 -12.88
CA GLY A 93 -13.97 8.26 -12.12
C GLY A 93 -14.24 9.71 -11.69
N ALA A 94 -13.21 10.58 -11.72
CA ALA A 94 -13.34 11.98 -11.39
C ALA A 94 -14.36 12.72 -12.27
N PHE A 95 -14.56 12.31 -13.53
CA PHE A 95 -15.57 12.90 -14.42
C PHE A 95 -17.02 12.66 -13.96
N ALA A 96 -17.24 11.65 -13.13
CA ALA A 96 -18.55 11.31 -12.56
C ALA A 96 -18.62 11.59 -11.05
N SER A 97 -17.58 12.16 -10.46
CA SER A 97 -17.50 12.42 -9.03
C SER A 97 -18.25 13.70 -8.65
N PRO A 98 -18.92 13.74 -7.48
CA PRO A 98 -19.42 14.99 -6.90
C PRO A 98 -18.35 16.06 -6.68
N SER A 99 -17.07 15.66 -6.57
CA SER A 99 -15.93 16.58 -6.48
C SER A 99 -14.75 16.08 -7.33
N PRO A 100 -14.68 16.46 -8.61
CA PRO A 100 -13.61 16.04 -9.52
C PRO A 100 -12.19 16.38 -9.03
N PRO A 101 -11.90 17.57 -8.47
CA PRO A 101 -10.55 17.87 -7.97
C PRO A 101 -10.09 16.93 -6.86
N LEU A 102 -10.99 16.55 -5.94
CA LEU A 102 -10.71 15.60 -4.87
C LEU A 102 -10.45 14.20 -5.43
N ALA A 103 -11.29 13.73 -6.36
CA ALA A 103 -11.11 12.44 -7.02
C ALA A 103 -9.76 12.35 -7.79
N VAL A 104 -9.39 13.39 -8.54
CA VAL A 104 -8.08 13.49 -9.20
C VAL A 104 -6.94 13.47 -8.18
N THR A 105 -7.09 14.20 -7.06
CA THR A 105 -6.08 14.24 -6.00
C THR A 105 -5.88 12.86 -5.37
N GLY A 106 -6.98 12.16 -5.03
CA GLY A 106 -6.92 10.78 -4.52
C GLY A 106 -6.29 9.82 -5.53
N GLY A 107 -6.62 9.97 -6.81
CA GLY A 107 -6.00 9.23 -7.90
C GLY A 107 -4.48 9.45 -7.98
N ALA A 108 -4.05 10.71 -7.93
CA ALA A 108 -2.63 11.07 -7.93
C ALA A 108 -1.89 10.48 -6.73
N VAL A 109 -2.49 10.52 -5.53
CA VAL A 109 -1.90 9.91 -4.32
C VAL A 109 -1.69 8.40 -4.51
N ALA A 110 -2.68 7.68 -5.02
CA ALA A 110 -2.55 6.25 -5.29
C ALA A 110 -1.45 5.96 -6.34
N LEU A 111 -1.37 6.77 -7.40
CA LEU A 111 -0.30 6.64 -8.41
C LEU A 111 1.09 6.89 -7.81
N ILE A 112 1.24 7.88 -6.92
CA ILE A 112 2.50 8.14 -6.22
C ILE A 112 2.89 6.93 -5.36
N ILE A 113 1.94 6.35 -4.62
CA ILE A 113 2.16 5.13 -3.83
C ILE A 113 2.60 3.98 -4.75
N ALA A 114 1.98 3.83 -5.92
CA ALA A 114 2.38 2.84 -6.91
C ALA A 114 3.85 3.01 -7.33
N VAL A 115 4.26 4.23 -7.66
CA VAL A 115 5.65 4.56 -8.00
C VAL A 115 6.62 4.22 -6.86
N PHE A 116 6.25 4.47 -5.60
CA PHE A 116 7.07 4.07 -4.46
C PHE A 116 7.25 2.55 -4.36
N TYR A 117 6.18 1.79 -4.55
CA TYR A 117 6.26 0.33 -4.56
C TYR A 117 7.06 -0.21 -5.75
N LEU A 118 6.94 0.40 -6.93
CA LEU A 118 7.74 0.05 -8.11
C LEU A 118 9.22 0.35 -7.89
N SER A 119 9.55 1.53 -7.38
CA SER A 119 10.92 1.95 -7.04
C SER A 119 11.54 1.01 -6.01
N SER A 120 10.76 0.61 -4.99
CA SER A 120 11.17 -0.42 -4.04
C SER A 120 11.44 -1.76 -4.74
N ALA A 121 10.56 -2.19 -5.65
CA ALA A 121 10.70 -3.46 -6.35
C ALA A 121 11.95 -3.52 -7.26
N ILE A 122 12.29 -2.41 -7.93
CA ILE A 122 13.47 -2.31 -8.79
C ILE A 122 14.76 -2.42 -7.97
N ARG A 123 14.79 -1.85 -6.77
CA ARG A 123 15.97 -1.80 -5.90
C ARG A 123 16.14 -3.04 -5.02
N VAL A 124 15.10 -3.84 -4.83
CA VAL A 124 15.16 -5.07 -4.02
C VAL A 124 15.77 -6.20 -4.88
N PRO A 125 16.88 -6.83 -4.45
CA PRO A 125 17.53 -7.90 -5.20
C PRO A 125 16.61 -9.11 -5.41
N HIS A 126 16.69 -9.73 -6.58
CA HIS A 126 16.12 -11.06 -6.80
C HIS A 126 16.82 -12.06 -5.88
N HIS A 127 16.08 -12.65 -4.94
CA HIS A 127 16.52 -13.89 -4.32
C HIS A 127 16.30 -15.00 -5.34
N VAL A 128 17.30 -15.22 -6.20
CA VAL A 128 17.40 -16.48 -6.94
C VAL A 128 17.84 -17.50 -5.89
N ALA A 129 16.98 -18.48 -5.60
CA ALA A 129 17.38 -19.64 -4.81
C ALA A 129 18.61 -20.24 -5.49
N ARG A 130 19.77 -20.17 -4.84
CA ARG A 130 20.95 -20.90 -5.34
C ARG A 130 20.59 -22.39 -5.25
N PRO A 131 20.70 -23.18 -6.33
CA PRO A 131 20.56 -24.62 -6.22
C PRO A 131 21.60 -25.13 -5.23
N VAL A 132 21.17 -25.96 -4.27
CA VAL A 132 22.06 -26.64 -3.33
C VAL A 132 23.00 -27.50 -4.17
N ARG A 133 24.24 -27.05 -4.32
CA ARG A 133 25.26 -27.78 -5.05
C ARG A 133 25.87 -28.81 -4.11
N GLY A 134 25.52 -30.07 -4.35
CA GLY A 134 26.21 -31.22 -3.77
C GLY A 134 25.27 -32.09 -2.96
N GLU A 135 24.80 -33.18 -3.55
CA GLU A 135 25.24 -34.54 -3.18
C GLU A 135 25.22 -35.39 -4.46
N LEU A 136 26.41 -35.65 -5.02
CA LEU A 136 26.72 -36.72 -5.97
C LEU A 136 27.90 -37.49 -5.38
#